data_AF-A0A6M3JN01-F1
#
_entry.id   AF-A0A6M3JN01-F1
#
_cell.length_a   1.000
_cell.length_b   1.000
_cell.length_c   1.000
_cell.angle_alpha   90.00
_cell.angle_beta   90.00
_cell.angle_gamma   90.00
#
_symmetry.space_group_name_H-M   'P 1'
#
loop_
_entity.id
_entity.type
_entity.pdbx_description
1 polymer ?
#
loop_
_entity_poly.entity_id
_entity_poly.type
_entity_poly.pdbx_seq_one_letter_code
_entity_poly.pdbx_strand_id
1 'polypeptide(L)' 'MTTLQRIVRRECGRATDGGRPIIVSLEPGDVIGFRLKGCRRTYRTTVQACYSLAVKLQLADERREKRRRTRP' A
#
# COMPACT_ATOMS: atom_id res chain seq x y z
N MET A 1 -11.24 -11.93 14.52
CA MET A 1 -11.02 -10.72 13.70
C MET A 1 -12.29 -9.89 13.72
N THR A 2 -12.20 -8.59 13.96
CA THR A 2 -13.37 -7.70 13.96
C THR A 2 -13.71 -7.31 12.54
N THR A 3 -14.91 -7.66 12.10
CA THR A 3 -15.40 -7.36 10.76
C THR A 3 -15.72 -5.88 10.64
N LEU A 4 -15.10 -5.18 9.69
CA LEU A 4 -15.43 -3.79 9.37
C LEU A 4 -16.83 -3.73 8.77
N GLN A 5 -17.73 -3.00 9.43
CA GLN A 5 -19.10 -2.78 8.94
C GLN A 5 -19.24 -1.50 8.10
N ARG A 6 -18.26 -0.60 8.16
CA ARG A 6 -18.27 0.69 7.45
C ARG A 6 -16.88 1.01 6.93
N ILE A 7 -16.84 1.80 5.85
CA ILE A 7 -15.58 2.25 5.27
C ILE A 7 -14.92 3.26 6.21
N VAL A 8 -13.69 2.97 6.61
CA VAL A 8 -12.84 3.89 7.40
C VAL A 8 -11.86 4.57 6.45
N ARG A 9 -11.79 5.91 6.49
CA ARG A 9 -10.88 6.69 5.63
C ARG A 9 -9.86 7.46 6.47
N ARG A 10 -8.62 7.51 6.01
CA ARG A 10 -7.56 8.33 6.60
C ARG A 10 -6.72 9.00 5.52
N GLU A 11 -6.38 10.25 5.74
CA GLU A 11 -5.40 10.96 4.92
C GLU A 11 -3.99 10.59 5.39
N CYS A 12 -3.15 10.14 4.46
CA CYS A 12 -1.73 9.92 4.70
C CYS A 12 -0.98 11.23 4.47
N GLY A 13 -0.57 11.88 5.56
CA GLY A 13 0.21 13.12 5.48
C GLY A 13 1.66 12.94 5.00
N ARG A 14 2.22 11.72 5.10
CA ARG A 14 3.62 11.43 4.71
C ARG A 14 3.79 10.91 3.28
N ALA A 15 2.77 10.24 2.75
CA ALA A 15 2.83 9.65 1.42
C ALA A 15 2.08 10.56 0.45
N THR A 16 2.80 11.13 -0.50
CA THR A 16 2.26 12.00 -1.53
C THR A 16 2.61 11.48 -2.92
N ASP A 17 1.75 11.78 -3.89
CA ASP A 17 2.02 11.58 -5.31
C ASP A 17 1.78 12.91 -6.03
N GLY A 18 2.79 13.41 -6.74
CA GLY A 18 2.76 14.75 -7.34
C GLY A 18 2.43 15.87 -6.34
N GLY A 19 2.88 15.75 -5.08
CA GLY A 19 2.61 16.70 -4.01
C GLY A 19 1.20 16.62 -3.39
N ARG A 20 0.36 15.67 -3.83
CA ARG A 20 -0.99 15.48 -3.28
C ARG A 20 -1.00 14.35 -2.24
N PRO A 21 -1.62 14.55 -1.07
CA PRO A 21 -1.80 13.49 -0.08
C PRO A 21 -2.60 12.32 -0.63
N ILE A 22 -2.23 11.11 -0.22
CA ILE A 22 -2.99 9.89 -0.50
C ILE A 22 -4.04 9.71 0.60
N ILE A 23 -5.29 9.47 0.21
CA ILE A 23 -6.37 9.02 1.09
C ILE A 23 -6.42 7.50 1.01
N VAL A 24 -6.28 6.85 2.15
CA VAL A 24 -6.41 5.40 2.31
C VAL A 24 -7.78 5.08 2.89
N SER A 25 -8.46 4.08 2.35
CA SER A 25 -9.71 3.57 2.87
C SER A 25 -9.62 2.08 3.19
N LEU A 26 -10.08 1.68 4.37
CA LEU A 26 -10.34 0.28 4.70
C LEU A 26 -11.83 0.01 4.45
N GLU A 27 -12.11 -0.89 3.54
CA GLU A 27 -13.45 -1.28 3.11
C GLU A 27 -13.79 -2.69 3.65
N PRO A 28 -15.07 -3.02 3.87
CA PRO A 28 -15.48 -4.38 4.22
C PRO A 28 -14.99 -5.43 3.21
N GLY A 29 -14.64 -6.62 3.68
CA GLY A 29 -14.11 -7.71 2.84
C GLY A 29 -12.60 -7.65 2.59
N ASP A 30 -11.83 -7.12 3.54
CA ASP A 30 -10.36 -7.03 3.49
C ASP A 30 -9.85 -6.29 2.25
N VAL A 31 -10.56 -5.23 1.86
CA VAL A 31 -10.19 -4.37 0.74
C VAL A 31 -9.58 -3.07 1.26
N ILE A 32 -8.49 -2.66 0.62
CA ILE A 32 -7.86 -1.37 0.82
C ILE A 32 -8.01 -0.52 -0.44
N GLY A 33 -8.46 0.71 -0.27
CA GLY A 33 -8.61 1.71 -1.30
C GLY A 33 -7.57 2.81 -1.18
N PHE A 34 -7.11 3.30 -2.31
CA PHE A 34 -6.17 4.42 -2.42
C PHE A 34 -6.73 5.46 -3.38
N ARG A 35 -6.71 6.72 -2.97
CA ARG A 35 -7.17 7.84 -3.79
C ARG A 35 -6.34 9.06 -3.51
N LEU A 36 -5.95 9.81 -4.54
CA LEU A 36 -5.33 11.12 -4.32
C LEU A 36 -6.34 12.16 -3.87
N LYS A 37 -5.95 13.01 -2.92
CA LYS A 37 -6.77 14.15 -2.50
C LYS A 37 -7.09 15.05 -3.70
N GLY A 38 -8.37 15.42 -3.83
CA GLY A 38 -8.88 16.16 -4.99
C GLY A 38 -9.11 15.34 -6.27
N CYS A 39 -8.73 14.07 -6.31
CA CYS A 39 -8.98 13.19 -7.45
C CYS A 39 -10.23 12.32 -7.24
N ARG A 40 -10.93 11.99 -8.34
CA ARG A 40 -12.10 11.07 -8.30
C ARG A 40 -11.71 9.60 -8.43
N ARG A 41 -10.58 9.30 -9.08
CA ARG A 41 -10.12 7.93 -9.32
C ARG A 41 -9.66 7.27 -8.02
N THR A 42 -10.22 6.09 -7.74
CA THR A 42 -9.88 5.28 -6.57
C THR A 42 -9.35 3.93 -7.05
N TYR A 43 -8.18 3.54 -6.59
CA TYR A 43 -7.59 2.23 -6.81
C TYR A 43 -7.95 1.34 -5.64
N ARG A 44 -8.24 0.06 -5.89
CA ARG A 44 -8.59 -0.91 -4.85
C ARG A 44 -7.79 -2.18 -5.02
N THR A 45 -7.47 -2.81 -3.91
CA THR A 45 -6.83 -4.12 -3.87
C THR A 45 -7.17 -4.82 -2.56
N THR A 46 -6.88 -6.11 -2.44
CA THR A 46 -7.06 -6.84 -1.19
C THR A 46 -5.86 -6.65 -0.27
N VAL A 47 -6.08 -6.70 1.03
CA VAL A 47 -5.00 -6.67 2.04
C VAL A 47 -4.01 -7.82 1.82
N GLN A 48 -4.51 -8.99 1.40
CA GLN A 48 -3.69 -10.14 1.02
C GLN A 48 -2.72 -9.82 -0.14
N ALA A 49 -3.21 -9.14 -1.17
CA ALA A 49 -2.38 -8.74 -2.31
C ALA A 49 -1.32 -7.71 -1.88
N CYS A 50 -1.66 -6.77 -1.01
CA CYS A 50 -0.70 -5.82 -0.43
C CYS A 50 0.41 -6.55 0.34
N TYR A 51 0.05 -7.51 1.20
CA TYR A 51 1.03 -8.28 1.95
C TYR A 51 1.94 -9.10 1.03
N SER A 52 1.34 -9.76 0.03
CA SER A 52 2.10 -10.54 -0.97
C SER A 52 3.09 -9.68 -1.74
N LEU A 53 2.72 -8.44 -2.08
CA LEU A 53 3.60 -7.47 -2.73
C LEU A 53 4.73 -7.03 -1.79
N ALA A 54 4.41 -6.72 -0.53
CA ALA A 54 5.41 -6.32 0.46
C ALA A 54 6.49 -7.40 0.67
N VAL A 55 6.08 -8.67 0.79
CA VAL A 55 7.01 -9.81 0.89
C VAL A 55 7.90 -9.90 -0.36
N LYS A 56 7.32 -9.78 -1.56
CA LYS A 56 8.09 -9.82 -2.82
C LYS A 56 9.12 -8.70 -2.90
N LEU A 57 8.76 -7.49 -2.50
CA LEU A 57 9.66 -6.33 -2.48
C LEU A 57 10.82 -6.55 -1.51
N GLN A 58 10.53 -7.00 -0.29
CA GLN A 58 11.57 -7.27 0.70
C GLN A 58 12.56 -8.36 0.23
N LEU A 59 12.05 -9.45 -0.34
CA LEU A 59 12.90 -10.51 -0.90
C LEU A 59 13.75 -10.00 -2.08
N ALA A 60 13.23 -9.08 -2.89
CA ALA A 60 13.98 -8.47 -3.98
C ALA A 60 15.13 -7.58 -3.45
N ASP A 61 14.88 -6.81 -2.39
CA ASP A 61 15.88 -5.97 -1.75
C ASP A 61 17.00 -6.80 -1.10
N GLU A 62 16.65 -7.86 -0.38
CA GLU A 62 17.63 -8.80 0.21
C GLU A 62 18.52 -9.45 -0.86
N ARG A 63 17.93 -9.84 -2.00
CA ARG A 63 18.70 -10.39 -3.14
C ARG A 63 19.63 -9.34 -3.74
N ARG A 64 19.18 -8.08 -3.86
CA ARG A 64 19.98 -6.97 -4.39
C ARG A 64 21.16 -6.67 -3.46
N GLU A 65 20.94 -6.70 -2.15
CA GLU A 65 21.98 -6.48 -1.15
C GLU A 65 23.03 -7.60 -1.17
N LYS A 66 22.60 -8.88 -1.20
CA LYS A 66 23.51 -10.02 -1.35
C LYS A 66 24.37 -9.89 -2.61
N ARG A 67 23.76 -9.57 -3.77
CA ARG A 67 24.50 -9.34 -5.03
C ARG A 67 25.51 -8.20 -4.93
N ARG A 68 25.21 -7.12 -4.21
CA ARG A 68 26.16 -6.01 -3.98
C ARG A 68 27.35 -6.44 -3.13
N ARG A 69 27.13 -7.27 -2.09
CA ARG A 69 28.20 -7.75 -1.22
C ARG A 69 29.12 -8.78 -1.89
N THR A 70 28.62 -9.55 -2.84
CA THR A 70 29.39 -10.60 -3.53
C THR A 70 30.17 -10.07 -4.75
N ARG A 71 29.91 -8.84 -5.22
CA ARG A 71 30.66 -8.24 -6.33
C ARG A 71 31.83 -7.43 -5.77
N PRO A 72 33.10 -7.83 -5.99
CA PRO A 72 34.27 -7.06 -5.55
C PRO A 72 34.39 -5.72 -6.26
#